data_AF-A0A955C997-F1
#
_entry.id   AF-A0A955C997-F1
#
_cell.length_a   1.000
_cell.length_b   1.000
_cell.length_c   1.000
_cell.angle_alpha   90.00
_cell.angle_beta   90.00
_cell.angle_gamma   90.00
#
_symmetry.space_group_name_H-M   'P 1'
#
loop_
_entity.id
_entity.type
_entity.pdbx_description
1 polymer ?
#
loop_
_entity_poly.entity_id
_entity_poly.type
_entity_poly.pdbx_seq_one_letter_code
_entity_poly.pdbx_strand_id
1 'polypeptide(L)'
;MTSDNHQIVRCQCSAKLRVPAAAVGRKVACPKCGFKILVGAPSGGSTPSAPKVQAASRPAAPPPASDEDSLLDDLLSSEASSQTAQGPDLAAHQKTCPKCKSQMTKDARVCLTCGHDPSIIGSAPAGKQPKAGKVGQLAVGTGRFGIGCALSAGGALLAAGLWYVVAIKTGFEIGYIAWGVGVLAGLGMKFGYGQENMRGAMAAMVMAAFGIFAAKGMIYKNLTSFVTNIVESVNTEGGEVADRIEMRCDHAHDLDGDAPWADSREHCSDEASPFYDMDEGELANVRGEIDQWYEVERWNDPEYVKTRLTYLYAQDMPGYGDDVEEDDDEWEWDDAEANRDWKRRHAAAVKKVEETPEGDRVATAKRIEQKQREEFEEGVAKLKDMFGVGSQTFFKAMFGPIDLIFILLALGTAIKLGGGQED
;
A
#
# COMPACT_ATOMS: atom_id res chain seq x y z
N MET A 1 41.44 -15.07 40.84
CA MET A 1 40.65 -14.70 39.66
C MET A 1 39.29 -14.24 40.17
N THR A 2 39.08 -12.94 40.28
CA THR A 2 37.76 -12.36 40.63
C THR A 2 36.93 -12.31 39.36
N SER A 3 35.83 -13.06 39.30
CA SER A 3 34.90 -12.99 38.18
C SER A 3 34.21 -11.62 38.21
N ASP A 4 34.62 -10.70 37.34
CA ASP A 4 34.07 -9.36 37.30
C ASP A 4 32.63 -9.39 36.78
N ASN A 5 31.68 -9.25 37.71
CA ASN A 5 30.25 -9.29 37.46
C ASN A 5 29.80 -8.00 36.74
N HIS A 6 29.63 -8.07 35.41
CA HIS A 6 29.14 -6.98 34.56
C HIS A 6 27.72 -7.29 34.07
N GLN A 7 26.87 -6.27 34.02
CA GLN A 7 25.54 -6.36 33.42
C GLN A 7 25.46 -5.58 32.11
N ILE A 8 24.64 -6.06 31.18
CA ILE A 8 24.45 -5.43 29.88
C ILE A 8 23.18 -4.58 29.92
N VAL A 9 23.32 -3.27 29.68
CA VAL A 9 22.19 -2.32 29.59
C VAL A 9 22.11 -1.80 28.15
N ARG A 10 20.90 -1.70 27.58
CA ARG A 10 20.70 -1.11 26.25
C ARG A 10 20.41 0.39 26.35
N CYS A 11 21.07 1.19 25.50
CA CYS A 11 20.78 2.60 25.31
C CYS A 11 19.61 2.80 24.33
N GLN A 12 19.01 4.01 24.31
CA GLN A 12 18.00 4.41 23.33
C GLN A 12 18.53 4.44 21.88
N CYS A 13 19.84 4.60 21.67
CA CYS A 13 20.48 4.45 20.37
C CYS A 13 20.81 2.98 20.01
N SER A 14 20.22 2.02 20.72
CA SER A 14 20.42 0.57 20.54
C SER A 14 21.81 0.03 20.93
N ALA A 15 22.74 0.87 21.37
CA ALA A 15 24.06 0.42 21.85
C ALA A 15 23.95 -0.45 23.13
N LYS A 16 24.65 -1.59 23.15
CA LYS A 16 24.79 -2.45 24.35
C LYS A 16 25.97 -1.96 25.19
N LEU A 17 25.72 -1.53 26.43
CA LEU A 17 26.76 -1.12 27.38
C LEU A 17 27.01 -2.22 28.41
N ARG A 18 28.27 -2.64 28.57
CA ARG A 18 28.71 -3.43 29.72
C ARG A 18 29.01 -2.50 30.88
N VAL A 19 28.27 -2.65 31.97
CA VAL A 19 28.40 -1.80 33.17
C VAL A 19 28.73 -2.69 34.37
N PRO A 20 29.71 -2.35 35.21
CA PRO A 20 30.00 -3.14 36.41
C PRO A 20 28.79 -3.17 37.35
N ALA A 21 28.58 -4.27 38.08
CA ALA A 21 27.46 -4.42 39.01
C ALA A 21 27.42 -3.32 40.09
N ALA A 22 28.56 -2.72 40.45
CA ALA A 22 28.64 -1.58 41.36
C ALA A 22 27.96 -0.30 40.84
N ALA A 23 27.61 -0.23 39.55
CA ALA A 23 26.93 0.90 38.93
C ALA A 23 25.40 0.85 39.07
N VAL A 24 24.82 -0.22 39.64
CA VAL A 24 23.37 -0.30 39.93
C VAL A 24 22.93 0.94 40.73
N GLY A 25 21.88 1.61 40.26
CA GLY A 25 21.35 2.85 40.84
C GLY A 25 22.10 4.13 40.43
N ARG A 26 23.18 4.05 39.65
CA ARG A 26 23.90 5.23 39.12
C ARG A 26 23.53 5.51 37.66
N LYS A 27 23.67 6.77 37.26
CA LYS A 27 23.51 7.19 35.85
C LYS A 27 24.85 7.05 35.12
N VAL A 28 24.86 6.31 34.01
CA VAL A 28 26.03 6.16 33.13
C VAL A 28 25.73 6.77 31.77
N ALA A 29 26.70 7.46 31.17
CA ALA A 29 26.55 8.07 29.86
C ALA A 29 26.87 7.06 28.75
N CYS A 30 26.05 7.01 27.71
CA CYS A 30 26.33 6.21 26.52
C CYS A 30 27.53 6.77 25.75
N PRO A 31 28.56 5.96 25.41
CA PRO A 31 29.70 6.44 24.64
C PRO A 31 29.34 6.78 23.18
N LYS A 32 28.24 6.24 22.63
CA LYS A 32 27.81 6.52 21.25
C LYS A 32 27.01 7.82 21.12
N CYS A 33 26.05 8.09 22.01
CA CYS A 33 25.13 9.24 21.88
C CYS A 33 25.15 10.21 23.07
N GLY A 34 25.91 9.95 24.13
CA GLY A 34 25.98 10.80 25.32
C GLY A 34 24.79 10.72 26.28
N PHE A 35 23.72 9.97 25.93
CA PHE A 35 22.52 9.87 26.77
C PHE A 35 22.81 9.18 28.11
N LYS A 36 22.29 9.74 29.22
CA LYS A 36 22.52 9.23 30.58
C LYS A 36 21.43 8.24 30.98
N ILE A 37 21.80 6.97 31.15
CA ILE A 37 20.89 5.86 31.48
C ILE A 37 21.03 5.53 32.97
N LEU A 38 19.91 5.38 33.68
CA LEU A 38 19.93 4.85 35.05
C LEU A 38 20.06 3.32 35.00
N VAL A 39 21.09 2.79 35.63
CA VAL A 39 21.36 1.36 35.64
C VAL A 39 20.44 0.68 36.66
N GLY A 40 19.47 -0.10 36.20
CA GLY A 40 18.56 -0.87 37.06
C GLY A 40 19.29 -1.99 37.81
N ALA A 41 18.69 -2.46 38.91
CA ALA A 41 19.14 -3.70 39.55
C ALA A 41 18.91 -4.86 38.57
N PRO A 42 19.81 -5.87 38.51
CA PRO A 42 19.60 -7.04 37.67
C PRO A 42 18.29 -7.69 38.10
N SER A 43 17.28 -7.62 37.25
CA SER A 43 16.02 -8.33 37.45
C SER A 43 16.37 -9.81 37.38
N GLY A 44 16.53 -10.44 38.54
CA GLY A 44 16.77 -11.88 38.64
C GLY A 44 15.71 -12.59 37.82
N GLY A 45 16.16 -13.37 36.83
CA GLY A 45 15.31 -14.03 35.85
C GLY A 45 14.31 -14.97 36.52
N SER A 46 13.12 -14.46 36.83
CA SER A 46 11.91 -15.25 36.82
C SER A 46 11.40 -15.24 35.38
N THR A 47 11.59 -16.36 34.69
CA THR A 47 10.94 -16.69 33.42
C THR A 47 9.47 -16.26 33.49
N PRO A 48 8.93 -15.49 32.53
CA PRO A 48 7.52 -15.13 32.55
C PRO A 48 6.70 -16.40 32.32
N SER A 49 6.14 -16.95 33.40
CA SER A 49 5.07 -17.94 33.31
C SER A 49 3.92 -17.34 32.51
N ALA A 50 3.53 -18.05 31.45
CA ALA A 50 2.38 -17.72 30.62
C ALA A 50 1.14 -17.36 31.47
N PRO A 51 0.37 -16.32 31.11
CA PRO A 51 -0.81 -15.94 31.87
C PRO A 51 -1.86 -17.05 31.79
N LYS A 52 -2.08 -17.69 32.94
CA LYS A 52 -3.18 -18.61 33.19
C LYS A 52 -4.49 -17.83 33.07
N VAL A 53 -5.23 -18.05 31.98
CA VAL A 53 -6.57 -17.51 31.75
C VAL A 53 -7.48 -17.93 32.90
N GLN A 54 -7.73 -17.00 33.83
CA GLN A 54 -8.81 -17.12 34.80
C GLN A 54 -10.09 -16.70 34.11
N ALA A 55 -11.05 -17.63 34.02
CA ALA A 55 -12.41 -17.37 33.61
C ALA A 55 -13.03 -16.35 34.58
N ALA A 56 -13.09 -15.09 34.15
CA ALA A 56 -13.77 -14.01 34.86
C ALA A 56 -15.22 -13.92 34.39
N SER A 57 -16.10 -13.84 35.37
CA SER A 57 -17.55 -13.68 35.30
C SER A 57 -17.96 -12.52 34.39
N ARG A 58 -18.95 -12.80 33.53
CA ARG A 58 -19.68 -11.88 32.65
C ARG A 58 -20.22 -10.65 33.41
N PRO A 59 -19.82 -9.42 33.06
CA PRO A 59 -20.48 -8.19 33.52
C PRO A 59 -21.83 -8.01 32.81
N ALA A 60 -22.80 -7.49 33.55
CA ALA A 60 -24.15 -7.17 33.08
C ALA A 60 -24.13 -6.08 31.99
N ALA A 61 -25.09 -6.18 31.08
CA ALA A 61 -25.28 -5.30 29.93
C ALA A 61 -25.52 -3.83 30.33
N PRO A 62 -24.98 -2.84 29.60
CA PRO A 62 -25.36 -1.45 29.74
C PRO A 62 -26.73 -1.16 29.10
N PRO A 63 -27.47 -0.16 29.62
CA PRO A 63 -28.77 0.25 29.08
C PRO A 63 -28.65 0.89 27.68
N PRO A 64 -29.74 0.91 26.88
CA PRO A 64 -29.74 1.41 25.52
C PRO A 64 -29.46 2.92 25.46
N ALA A 65 -28.57 3.30 24.56
CA ALA A 65 -28.28 4.69 24.22
C ALA A 65 -29.47 5.32 23.49
N SER A 66 -29.83 6.51 23.94
CA SER A 66 -30.84 7.41 23.38
C SER A 66 -30.27 8.25 22.24
N ASP A 67 -30.98 8.23 21.11
CA ASP A 67 -31.29 9.32 20.18
C ASP A 67 -30.24 10.44 19.98
N GLU A 68 -29.41 10.30 18.94
CA GLU A 68 -28.49 11.34 18.45
C GLU A 68 -28.86 11.88 17.05
N ASP A 69 -30.17 11.90 16.71
CA ASP A 69 -30.65 12.39 15.39
C ASP A 69 -31.33 13.78 15.43
N SER A 70 -31.38 14.49 16.58
CA SER A 70 -32.12 15.78 16.69
C SER A 70 -31.33 17.06 16.39
N LEU A 71 -30.04 16.99 16.00
CA LEU A 71 -29.25 18.22 15.76
C LEU A 71 -29.27 18.72 14.30
N LEU A 72 -29.76 17.93 13.35
CA LEU A 72 -29.82 18.33 11.93
C LEU A 72 -31.16 18.97 11.51
N ASP A 73 -32.24 18.76 12.27
CA ASP A 73 -33.57 19.31 11.95
C ASP A 73 -33.77 20.79 12.36
N ASP A 74 -32.98 21.30 13.31
CA ASP A 74 -33.11 22.70 13.79
C ASP A 74 -32.45 23.74 12.87
N LEU A 75 -31.54 23.32 11.97
CA LEU A 75 -30.89 24.21 11.00
C LEU A 75 -31.72 24.41 9.72
N LEU A 76 -32.64 23.49 9.40
CA LEU A 76 -33.56 23.64 8.26
C LEU A 76 -34.77 24.52 8.56
N SER A 77 -35.13 24.66 9.85
CA SER A 77 -36.27 25.50 10.27
C SER A 77 -35.92 26.99 10.42
N SER A 78 -34.63 27.35 10.42
CA SER A 78 -34.17 28.75 10.62
C SER A 78 -33.98 29.56 9.33
N GLU A 79 -34.03 28.94 8.14
CA GLU A 79 -34.00 29.67 6.85
C GLU A 79 -35.40 30.06 6.32
N ALA A 80 -36.48 29.58 6.92
CA ALA A 80 -37.85 29.84 6.45
C ALA A 80 -38.46 31.18 6.90
N SER A 81 -37.78 31.99 7.73
CA SER A 81 -38.39 33.18 8.39
C SER A 81 -37.92 34.54 7.87
N SER A 82 -37.25 34.61 6.71
CA SER A 82 -36.75 35.90 6.14
C SER A 82 -37.52 36.39 4.91
N GLN A 83 -38.83 36.16 4.84
CA GLN A 83 -39.69 36.74 3.79
C GLN A 83 -41.00 37.31 4.34
N THR A 84 -40.92 38.40 5.10
CA THR A 84 -42.12 39.24 5.29
C THR A 84 -41.77 40.71 5.50
N ALA A 85 -41.74 41.47 4.42
CA ALA A 85 -41.97 42.92 4.43
C ALA A 85 -42.40 43.38 3.02
N GLN A 86 -43.67 43.13 2.70
CA GLN A 86 -44.36 43.83 1.60
C GLN A 86 -44.90 45.16 2.15
N GLY A 87 -44.32 46.27 1.70
CA GLY A 87 -44.96 47.59 1.75
C GLY A 87 -45.74 47.82 0.46
N PRO A 88 -46.98 48.32 0.50
CA PRO A 88 -47.76 48.66 -0.68
C PRO A 88 -47.37 50.05 -1.22
N ASP A 89 -47.72 50.31 -2.48
CA ASP A 89 -47.64 51.59 -3.20
C ASP A 89 -46.27 52.10 -3.69
N LEU A 90 -45.73 51.46 -4.74
CA LEU A 90 -44.80 52.09 -5.69
C LEU A 90 -44.91 51.47 -7.12
N ALA A 91 -46.12 51.10 -7.55
CA ALA A 91 -46.36 50.37 -8.81
C ALA A 91 -46.33 51.23 -10.09
N ALA A 92 -45.94 52.52 -10.03
CA ALA A 92 -46.16 53.42 -11.16
C ALA A 92 -45.02 53.51 -12.20
N HIS A 93 -43.77 53.10 -11.93
CA HIS A 93 -42.65 53.39 -12.86
C HIS A 93 -41.52 52.34 -12.88
N GLN A 94 -41.84 51.07 -13.19
CA GLN A 94 -40.81 50.06 -13.45
C GLN A 94 -40.47 50.00 -14.95
N LYS A 95 -39.18 50.09 -15.29
CA LYS A 95 -38.68 49.82 -16.64
C LYS A 95 -38.30 48.35 -16.74
N THR A 96 -38.60 47.69 -17.85
CA THR A 96 -38.14 46.32 -18.12
C THR A 96 -36.88 46.34 -18.98
N CYS A 97 -35.94 45.45 -18.70
CA CYS A 97 -34.73 45.31 -19.50
C CYS A 97 -35.09 44.86 -20.93
N PRO A 98 -34.65 45.55 -22.01
CA PRO A 98 -34.99 45.16 -23.37
C PRO A 98 -34.34 43.84 -23.81
N LYS A 99 -33.26 43.41 -23.14
CA LYS A 99 -32.53 42.18 -23.49
C LYS A 99 -33.13 40.92 -22.85
N CYS A 100 -33.40 40.94 -21.55
CA CYS A 100 -33.87 39.75 -20.81
C CYS A 100 -35.28 39.89 -20.20
N LYS A 101 -35.92 41.06 -20.33
CA LYS A 101 -37.26 41.36 -19.79
C LYS A 101 -37.39 41.33 -18.26
N SER A 102 -36.29 41.29 -17.49
CA SER A 102 -36.37 41.46 -16.04
C SER A 102 -36.75 42.89 -15.65
N GLN A 103 -37.43 43.04 -14.51
CA GLN A 103 -37.80 44.34 -13.97
C GLN A 103 -36.55 45.07 -13.46
N MET A 104 -36.47 46.36 -13.76
CA MET A 104 -35.40 47.26 -13.32
C MET A 104 -35.98 48.42 -12.52
N THR A 105 -35.24 48.85 -11.49
CA THR A 105 -35.56 50.09 -10.77
C THR A 105 -35.34 51.29 -11.70
N LYS A 106 -36.09 52.38 -11.48
CA LYS A 106 -36.16 53.54 -12.39
C LYS A 106 -34.79 54.17 -12.69
N ASP A 107 -33.86 54.04 -11.75
CA ASP A 107 -32.51 54.63 -11.77
C ASP A 107 -31.40 53.60 -12.07
N ALA A 108 -31.74 52.33 -12.33
CA ALA A 108 -30.75 51.32 -12.68
C ALA A 108 -30.15 51.59 -14.07
N ARG A 109 -28.85 51.91 -14.10
CA ARG A 109 -28.08 52.06 -15.35
C ARG A 109 -27.73 50.72 -16.00
N VAL A 110 -27.69 49.62 -15.26
CA VAL A 110 -27.34 48.29 -15.78
C VAL A 110 -28.32 47.25 -15.25
N CYS A 111 -28.80 46.37 -16.11
CA CYS A 111 -29.62 45.23 -15.69
C CYS A 111 -28.77 44.23 -14.90
N LEU A 112 -29.08 44.04 -13.62
CA LEU A 112 -28.36 43.11 -12.74
C LEU A 112 -28.52 41.63 -13.17
N THR A 113 -29.57 41.30 -13.93
CA THR A 113 -29.81 39.92 -14.39
C THR A 113 -28.96 39.54 -15.61
N CYS A 114 -28.72 40.47 -16.55
CA CYS A 114 -28.06 40.15 -17.82
C CYS A 114 -26.90 41.08 -18.22
N GLY A 115 -26.57 42.07 -17.38
CA GLY A 115 -25.48 43.02 -17.62
C GLY A 115 -25.75 44.06 -18.72
N HIS A 116 -26.98 44.20 -19.21
CA HIS A 116 -27.29 45.14 -20.29
C HIS A 116 -27.44 46.57 -19.77
N ASP A 117 -26.69 47.50 -20.36
CA ASP A 117 -26.78 48.94 -20.11
C ASP A 117 -27.60 49.64 -21.22
N PRO A 118 -28.85 50.06 -20.93
CA PRO A 118 -29.70 50.74 -21.91
C PRO A 118 -29.19 52.14 -22.30
N SER A 119 -28.24 52.73 -21.57
CA SER A 119 -27.66 54.05 -21.90
C SER A 119 -26.63 54.00 -23.03
N ILE A 120 -26.12 52.81 -23.36
CA ILE A 120 -25.12 52.61 -24.42
C ILE A 120 -25.79 52.49 -25.82
N ILE A 121 -27.12 52.42 -25.90
CA ILE A 121 -27.84 52.36 -27.19
C ILE A 121 -28.07 53.78 -27.74
N GLY A 122 -26.97 54.43 -28.08
CA GLY A 122 -26.94 55.49 -29.09
C GLY A 122 -26.31 54.94 -30.37
N SER A 123 -27.15 54.59 -31.34
CA SER A 123 -26.83 54.59 -32.77
C SER A 123 -25.80 53.56 -33.30
N ALA A 124 -26.26 52.34 -33.58
CA ALA A 124 -25.72 51.56 -34.70
C ALA A 124 -26.86 50.85 -35.45
N PRO A 125 -27.00 51.03 -36.78
CA PRO A 125 -28.09 50.44 -37.54
C PRO A 125 -27.95 48.92 -37.66
N ALA A 126 -29.09 48.25 -37.67
CA ALA A 126 -29.25 46.80 -37.77
C ALA A 126 -28.54 46.22 -39.01
N GLY A 127 -27.30 45.76 -38.83
CA GLY A 127 -26.58 44.92 -39.78
C GLY A 127 -27.08 43.49 -39.70
N LYS A 128 -27.55 42.96 -40.84
CA LYS A 128 -28.00 41.57 -41.02
C LYS A 128 -26.96 40.58 -40.47
N GLN A 129 -27.36 39.75 -39.50
CA GLN A 129 -26.51 38.66 -39.01
C GLN A 129 -26.32 37.58 -40.09
N PRO A 130 -25.09 37.12 -40.35
CA PRO A 130 -24.82 35.99 -41.23
C PRO A 130 -25.34 34.69 -40.60
N LYS A 131 -26.00 33.86 -41.41
CA LYS A 131 -26.52 32.54 -41.01
C LYS A 131 -25.35 31.59 -40.73
N ALA A 132 -25.04 31.38 -39.46
CA ALA A 132 -24.05 30.41 -39.01
C ALA A 132 -24.57 28.97 -39.25
N GLY A 133 -23.70 28.14 -39.85
CA GLY A 133 -23.99 26.74 -40.19
C GLY A 133 -24.17 25.84 -38.96
N LYS A 134 -24.98 24.78 -39.14
CA LYS A 134 -25.45 23.84 -38.11
C LYS A 134 -24.37 22.92 -37.47
N VAL A 135 -23.09 23.14 -37.71
CA VAL A 135 -22.01 22.28 -37.15
C VAL A 135 -21.51 22.76 -35.78
N GLY A 136 -21.96 23.93 -35.30
CA GLY A 136 -21.47 24.54 -34.04
C GLY A 136 -22.36 24.43 -32.80
N GLN A 137 -23.51 23.73 -32.84
CA GLN A 137 -24.47 23.80 -31.72
C GLN A 137 -24.19 22.89 -30.52
N LEU A 138 -23.29 21.90 -30.63
CA LEU A 138 -22.86 21.12 -29.46
C LEU A 138 -21.75 21.81 -28.64
N ALA A 139 -21.08 22.84 -29.18
CA ALA A 139 -20.03 23.58 -28.49
C ALA A 139 -20.53 24.84 -27.75
N VAL A 140 -21.80 25.25 -27.93
CA VAL A 140 -22.33 26.51 -27.40
C VAL A 140 -23.10 26.32 -26.07
N GLY A 141 -23.39 25.07 -25.68
CA GLY A 141 -24.10 24.77 -24.42
C GLY A 141 -23.19 24.70 -23.19
N THR A 142 -21.94 24.25 -23.35
CA THR A 142 -20.95 24.19 -22.27
C THR A 142 -20.28 25.55 -22.20
N GLY A 143 -20.89 26.49 -21.47
CA GLY A 143 -20.32 27.83 -21.26
C GLY A 143 -18.87 27.76 -20.76
N ARG A 144 -18.19 28.92 -20.70
CA ARG A 144 -16.75 29.00 -20.32
C ARG A 144 -16.38 28.18 -19.07
N PHE A 145 -17.29 28.03 -18.12
CA PHE A 145 -17.13 27.15 -16.97
C PHE A 145 -16.80 25.70 -17.33
N GLY A 146 -17.53 25.10 -18.29
CA GLY A 146 -17.27 23.74 -18.72
C GLY A 146 -15.92 23.57 -19.42
N ILE A 147 -15.49 24.58 -20.18
CA ILE A 147 -14.13 24.63 -20.76
C ILE A 147 -13.09 24.70 -19.63
N GLY A 148 -13.34 25.51 -18.60
CA GLY A 148 -12.55 25.56 -17.36
C GLY A 148 -12.41 24.21 -16.68
N CYS A 149 -13.52 23.52 -16.44
CA CYS A 149 -13.51 22.17 -15.85
C CYS A 149 -12.73 21.17 -16.72
N ALA A 150 -12.91 21.18 -18.04
CA ALA A 150 -12.23 20.27 -18.95
C ALA A 150 -10.70 20.52 -18.96
N LEU A 151 -10.26 21.78 -19.03
CA LEU A 151 -8.84 22.13 -18.96
C LEU A 151 -8.25 21.83 -17.58
N SER A 152 -8.99 22.07 -16.50
CA SER A 152 -8.57 21.74 -15.13
C SER A 152 -8.38 20.23 -14.96
N ALA A 153 -9.34 19.43 -15.41
CA ALA A 153 -9.25 17.96 -15.38
C ALA A 153 -8.08 17.45 -16.23
N GLY A 154 -7.91 17.98 -17.44
CA GLY A 154 -6.78 17.65 -18.31
C GLY A 154 -5.43 17.96 -17.66
N GLY A 155 -5.29 19.15 -17.07
CA GLY A 155 -4.09 19.53 -16.32
C GLY A 155 -3.82 18.62 -15.13
N ALA A 156 -4.85 18.29 -14.35
CA ALA A 156 -4.74 17.37 -13.21
C ALA A 156 -4.30 15.95 -13.63
N LEU A 157 -4.88 15.42 -14.71
CA LEU A 157 -4.54 14.09 -15.23
C LEU A 157 -3.12 14.03 -15.82
N LEU A 158 -2.68 15.08 -16.51
CA LEU A 158 -1.31 15.17 -17.03
C LEU A 158 -0.29 15.16 -15.88
N ALA A 159 -0.55 15.94 -14.84
CA ALA A 159 0.28 15.98 -13.64
C ALA A 159 0.30 14.62 -12.91
N ALA A 160 -0.86 13.99 -12.76
CA ALA A 160 -1.01 12.66 -12.18
C ALA A 160 -0.25 11.58 -12.96
N GLY A 161 -0.31 11.62 -14.30
CA GLY A 161 0.44 10.70 -15.16
C GLY A 161 1.95 10.89 -15.04
N LEU A 162 2.43 12.14 -15.00
CA LEU A 162 3.84 12.43 -14.76
C LEU A 162 4.30 11.92 -13.39
N TRP A 163 3.49 12.14 -12.35
CA TRP A 163 3.76 11.64 -11.00
C TRP A 163 3.87 10.11 -10.97
N TYR A 164 2.92 9.41 -11.60
CA TYR A 164 2.94 7.96 -11.71
C TYR A 164 4.20 7.43 -12.40
N VAL A 165 4.63 8.05 -13.51
CA VAL A 165 5.86 7.66 -14.24
C VAL A 165 7.10 7.85 -13.37
N VAL A 166 7.21 8.97 -12.65
CA VAL A 166 8.33 9.23 -11.73
C VAL A 166 8.36 8.21 -10.60
N ALA A 167 7.20 7.91 -10.00
CA ALA A 167 7.11 6.93 -8.92
C ALA A 167 7.58 5.53 -9.36
N ILE A 168 7.16 5.08 -10.54
CA ILE A 168 7.60 3.77 -11.08
C ILE A 168 9.09 3.76 -11.39
N LYS A 169 9.61 4.82 -12.02
CA LYS A 169 11.01 4.83 -12.48
C LYS A 169 12.01 5.01 -11.34
N THR A 170 11.63 5.72 -10.29
CA THR A 170 12.54 6.03 -9.17
C THR A 170 12.32 5.14 -7.96
N GLY A 171 11.16 4.48 -7.84
CA GLY A 171 10.75 3.78 -6.63
C GLY A 171 10.43 4.70 -5.45
N PHE A 172 10.58 6.03 -5.62
CA PHE A 172 10.34 7.01 -4.57
C PHE A 172 9.03 7.76 -4.79
N GLU A 173 8.21 7.80 -3.74
CA GLU A 173 7.00 8.62 -3.69
C GLU A 173 7.33 10.05 -3.28
N ILE A 174 7.49 10.91 -4.27
CA ILE A 174 7.83 12.30 -4.04
C ILE A 174 6.54 13.13 -3.82
N GLY A 175 6.20 13.38 -2.56
CA GLY A 175 4.96 14.07 -2.17
C GLY A 175 4.77 15.49 -2.72
N TYR A 176 5.86 16.23 -3.01
CA TYR A 176 5.74 17.59 -3.56
C TYR A 176 5.15 17.63 -4.98
N ILE A 177 5.11 16.51 -5.70
CA ILE A 177 4.48 16.45 -7.03
C ILE A 177 2.97 16.64 -6.93
N ALA A 178 2.35 16.25 -5.81
CA ALA A 178 0.92 16.50 -5.54
C ALA A 178 0.58 18.00 -5.61
N TRP A 179 1.48 18.86 -5.13
CA TRP A 179 1.32 20.31 -5.25
C TRP A 179 1.27 20.76 -6.72
N GLY A 180 2.09 20.17 -7.60
CA GLY A 180 2.07 20.40 -9.04
C GLY A 180 0.74 20.05 -9.70
N VAL A 181 0.05 18.99 -9.22
CA VAL A 181 -1.32 18.64 -9.67
C VAL A 181 -2.29 19.78 -9.36
N GLY A 182 -2.22 20.33 -8.14
CA GLY A 182 -3.05 21.47 -7.73
C GLY A 182 -2.80 22.73 -8.57
N VAL A 183 -1.53 23.04 -8.87
CA VAL A 183 -1.15 24.15 -9.75
C VAL A 183 -1.77 24.00 -11.14
N LEU A 184 -1.60 22.84 -11.78
CA LEU A 184 -2.10 22.61 -13.14
C LEU A 184 -3.64 22.59 -13.21
N ALA A 185 -4.31 22.03 -12.21
CA ALA A 185 -5.77 22.09 -12.11
C ALA A 185 -6.26 23.54 -11.97
N GLY A 186 -5.63 24.32 -11.09
CA GLY A 186 -5.94 25.73 -10.88
C GLY A 186 -5.74 26.58 -12.15
N LEU A 187 -4.60 26.41 -12.82
CA LEU A 187 -4.30 27.11 -14.09
C LEU A 187 -5.29 26.75 -15.20
N GLY A 188 -5.66 25.46 -15.33
CA GLY A 188 -6.66 25.03 -16.30
C GLY A 188 -8.01 25.72 -16.09
N MET A 189 -8.44 25.85 -14.82
CA MET A 189 -9.66 26.59 -14.49
C MET A 189 -9.52 28.09 -14.78
N LYS A 190 -8.41 28.71 -14.38
CA LYS A 190 -8.14 30.14 -14.62
C LYS A 190 -8.22 30.48 -16.11
N PHE A 191 -7.55 29.70 -16.96
CA PHE A 191 -7.52 29.95 -18.40
C PHE A 191 -8.82 29.57 -19.11
N GLY A 192 -9.46 28.47 -18.73
CA GLY A 192 -10.68 28.01 -19.41
C GLY A 192 -11.93 28.77 -18.99
N TYR A 193 -12.11 29.00 -17.69
CA TYR A 193 -13.29 29.71 -17.20
C TYR A 193 -13.16 31.22 -17.42
N GLY A 194 -12.00 31.79 -17.07
CA GLY A 194 -11.71 33.21 -17.18
C GLY A 194 -12.61 34.11 -16.33
N GLN A 195 -13.27 33.54 -15.31
CA GLN A 195 -14.03 34.30 -14.31
C GLN A 195 -13.48 34.00 -12.93
N GLU A 196 -13.32 35.07 -12.15
CA GLU A 196 -12.76 35.04 -10.81
C GLU A 196 -13.91 34.93 -9.82
N ASN A 197 -14.32 33.70 -9.53
CA ASN A 197 -15.37 33.45 -8.55
C ASN A 197 -15.12 32.16 -7.77
N MET A 198 -15.83 32.05 -6.64
CA MET A 198 -15.72 30.89 -5.75
C MET A 198 -16.09 29.57 -6.45
N ARG A 199 -16.96 29.61 -7.47
CA ARG A 199 -17.36 28.40 -8.21
C ARG A 199 -16.20 27.82 -9.01
N GLY A 200 -15.40 28.67 -9.66
CA GLY A 200 -14.17 28.26 -10.34
C GLY A 200 -13.17 27.66 -9.35
N ALA A 201 -12.95 28.32 -8.23
CA ALA A 201 -12.05 27.86 -7.17
C ALA A 201 -12.42 26.45 -6.64
N MET A 202 -13.69 26.24 -6.30
CA MET A 202 -14.18 24.95 -5.80
C MET A 202 -14.08 23.84 -6.87
N ALA A 203 -14.40 24.16 -8.12
CA ALA A 203 -14.27 23.20 -9.21
C ALA A 203 -12.81 22.77 -9.43
N ALA A 204 -11.86 23.72 -9.39
CA ALA A 204 -10.43 23.41 -9.49
C ALA A 204 -9.94 22.53 -8.33
N MET A 205 -10.38 22.82 -7.09
CA MET A 205 -10.07 22.00 -5.91
C MET A 205 -10.52 20.55 -6.09
N VAL A 206 -11.76 20.32 -6.55
CA VAL A 206 -12.29 18.97 -6.76
C VAL A 206 -11.50 18.22 -7.83
N MET A 207 -11.13 18.89 -8.93
CA MET A 207 -10.31 18.27 -9.99
C MET A 207 -8.90 17.94 -9.51
N ALA A 208 -8.29 18.81 -8.71
CA ALA A 208 -7.00 18.55 -8.08
C ALA A 208 -7.06 17.34 -7.13
N ALA A 209 -8.06 17.29 -6.26
CA ALA A 209 -8.28 16.16 -5.36
C ALA A 209 -8.42 14.85 -6.15
N PHE A 210 -9.28 14.84 -7.17
CA PHE A 210 -9.48 13.66 -8.02
C PHE A 210 -8.19 13.21 -8.70
N GLY A 211 -7.40 14.15 -9.26
CA GLY A 211 -6.10 13.83 -9.86
C GLY A 211 -5.10 13.20 -8.88
N ILE A 212 -5.04 13.73 -7.65
CA ILE A 212 -4.18 13.19 -6.59
C ILE A 212 -4.60 11.76 -6.20
N PHE A 213 -5.90 11.54 -5.96
CA PHE A 213 -6.41 10.21 -5.60
C PHE A 213 -6.24 9.20 -6.74
N ALA A 214 -6.45 9.62 -7.99
CA ALA A 214 -6.21 8.78 -9.17
C ALA A 214 -4.73 8.38 -9.28
N ALA A 215 -3.80 9.32 -9.09
CA ALA A 215 -2.36 9.04 -9.11
C ALA A 215 -1.98 8.01 -8.05
N LYS A 216 -2.32 8.25 -6.78
CA LYS A 216 -2.05 7.32 -5.66
C LYS A 216 -2.70 5.96 -5.90
N GLY A 217 -3.95 5.92 -6.37
CA GLY A 217 -4.64 4.67 -6.67
C GLY A 217 -3.94 3.84 -7.76
N MET A 218 -3.42 4.50 -8.80
CA MET A 218 -2.64 3.82 -9.86
C MET A 218 -1.28 3.32 -9.36
N ILE A 219 -0.56 4.14 -8.60
CA ILE A 219 0.73 3.74 -7.99
C ILE A 219 0.50 2.53 -7.07
N TYR A 220 -0.51 2.60 -6.20
CA TYR A 220 -0.84 1.52 -5.27
C TYR A 220 -1.26 0.25 -6.00
N LYS A 221 -2.14 0.34 -7.01
CA LYS A 221 -2.56 -0.84 -7.77
C LYS A 221 -1.38 -1.54 -8.43
N ASN A 222 -0.45 -0.76 -9.00
CA ASN A 222 0.72 -1.33 -9.65
C ASN A 222 1.69 -1.95 -8.64
N LEU A 223 1.88 -1.32 -7.48
CA LEU A 223 2.65 -1.88 -6.37
C LEU A 223 2.01 -3.16 -5.82
N THR A 224 0.70 -3.15 -5.57
CA THR A 224 -0.01 -4.35 -5.12
C THR A 224 0.00 -5.44 -6.17
N SER A 225 -0.13 -5.10 -7.47
CA SER A 225 -0.04 -6.11 -8.54
C SER A 225 1.36 -6.70 -8.60
N PHE A 226 2.40 -5.90 -8.39
CA PHE A 226 3.77 -6.40 -8.31
C PHE A 226 3.97 -7.31 -7.09
N VAL A 227 3.47 -6.90 -5.92
CA VAL A 227 3.53 -7.72 -4.70
C VAL A 227 2.68 -8.98 -4.83
N THR A 228 1.47 -8.91 -5.39
CA THR A 228 0.67 -10.10 -5.64
C THR A 228 1.31 -10.97 -6.69
N ASN A 229 1.92 -10.42 -7.75
CA ASN A 229 2.68 -11.23 -8.70
C ASN A 229 3.92 -11.86 -8.06
N ILE A 230 4.56 -11.22 -7.07
CA ILE A 230 5.65 -11.84 -6.29
C ILE A 230 5.08 -12.95 -5.42
N VAL A 231 4.06 -12.67 -4.62
CA VAL A 231 3.43 -13.65 -3.73
C VAL A 231 2.87 -14.80 -4.55
N GLU A 232 2.25 -14.52 -5.70
CA GLU A 232 1.75 -15.49 -6.65
C GLU A 232 2.89 -16.16 -7.40
N SER A 233 4.03 -15.53 -7.69
CA SER A 233 5.21 -16.24 -8.22
C SER A 233 5.82 -17.20 -7.19
N VAL A 234 5.74 -16.83 -5.90
CA VAL A 234 6.14 -17.67 -4.77
C VAL A 234 5.08 -18.75 -4.49
N ASN A 235 3.80 -18.48 -4.77
CA ASN A 235 2.70 -19.44 -4.64
C ASN A 235 2.40 -20.21 -5.93
N THR A 236 2.98 -19.85 -7.08
CA THR A 236 2.67 -20.50 -8.34
C THR A 236 3.25 -21.88 -8.24
N GLU A 237 2.31 -22.81 -8.13
CA GLU A 237 2.45 -24.25 -8.09
C GLU A 237 3.31 -24.81 -9.24
N GLY A 238 3.62 -24.01 -10.26
CA GLY A 238 4.60 -24.34 -11.31
C GLY A 238 6.05 -24.38 -10.81
N GLY A 239 6.44 -23.52 -9.87
CA GLY A 239 7.71 -23.64 -9.16
C GLY A 239 7.73 -24.86 -8.26
N GLU A 240 6.59 -25.20 -7.65
CA GLU A 240 6.48 -26.42 -6.84
C GLU A 240 6.55 -27.68 -7.72
N VAL A 241 5.96 -27.73 -8.91
CA VAL A 241 6.10 -28.90 -9.80
C VAL A 241 7.54 -29.03 -10.33
N ALA A 242 8.17 -27.91 -10.72
CA ALA A 242 9.58 -27.91 -11.13
C ALA A 242 10.52 -28.31 -9.98
N ASP A 243 10.37 -27.73 -8.79
CA ASP A 243 11.11 -28.11 -7.57
C ASP A 243 10.82 -29.56 -7.15
N ARG A 244 9.59 -30.06 -7.34
CA ARG A 244 9.23 -31.45 -7.05
C ARG A 244 9.86 -32.43 -8.04
N ILE A 245 10.02 -32.04 -9.30
CA ILE A 245 10.75 -32.82 -10.31
C ILE A 245 12.27 -32.74 -10.06
N GLU A 246 12.80 -31.55 -9.79
CA GLU A 246 14.22 -31.35 -9.48
C GLU A 246 14.62 -32.09 -8.18
N MET A 247 13.77 -32.09 -7.15
CA MET A 247 14.00 -32.87 -5.92
C MET A 247 13.98 -34.39 -6.17
N ARG A 248 13.22 -34.88 -7.18
CA ARG A 248 13.26 -36.29 -7.59
C ARG A 248 14.56 -36.64 -8.32
N CYS A 249 15.08 -35.70 -9.10
CA CYS A 249 16.39 -35.80 -9.75
C CYS A 249 17.55 -35.73 -8.75
N ASP A 250 17.51 -34.81 -7.78
CA ASP A 250 18.51 -34.69 -6.71
C ASP A 250 18.54 -35.93 -5.82
N HIS A 251 17.37 -36.54 -5.54
CA HIS A 251 17.32 -37.78 -4.78
C HIS A 251 17.99 -38.95 -5.51
N ALA A 252 17.89 -39.01 -6.84
CA ALA A 252 18.65 -39.98 -7.63
C ALA A 252 20.16 -39.70 -7.58
N HIS A 253 20.56 -38.42 -7.49
CA HIS A 253 21.95 -37.98 -7.46
C HIS A 253 22.68 -38.32 -6.14
N ASP A 254 22.02 -38.16 -4.99
CA ASP A 254 22.61 -38.46 -3.67
C ASP A 254 22.92 -39.96 -3.47
N LEU A 255 22.31 -40.84 -4.26
CA LEU A 255 22.57 -42.27 -4.23
C LEU A 255 23.85 -42.66 -4.99
N ASP A 256 24.34 -41.83 -5.91
CA ASP A 256 25.47 -42.15 -6.79
C ASP A 256 26.84 -41.61 -6.32
N GLY A 257 26.89 -40.89 -5.19
CA GLY A 257 28.08 -40.70 -4.33
C GLY A 257 29.27 -39.91 -4.87
N ASP A 258 29.54 -39.88 -6.18
CA ASP A 258 30.82 -39.42 -6.74
C ASP A 258 30.70 -38.53 -8.00
N ALA A 259 29.49 -38.23 -8.50
CA ALA A 259 29.32 -37.44 -9.72
C ALA A 259 29.46 -35.92 -9.47
N PRO A 260 30.28 -35.19 -10.26
CA PRO A 260 30.40 -33.74 -10.15
C PRO A 260 29.11 -33.04 -10.63
N TRP A 261 28.54 -32.18 -9.77
CA TRP A 261 27.30 -31.40 -9.94
C TRP A 261 27.05 -30.73 -11.31
N ALA A 262 28.09 -30.47 -12.10
CA ALA A 262 28.00 -29.78 -13.39
C ALA A 262 27.52 -30.69 -14.54
N ASP A 263 27.84 -31.99 -14.53
CA ASP A 263 27.42 -32.93 -15.60
C ASP A 263 25.95 -33.35 -15.44
N SER A 264 25.46 -33.37 -14.21
CA SER A 264 24.12 -33.86 -13.85
C SER A 264 23.01 -32.89 -14.28
N ARG A 265 23.30 -31.59 -14.32
CA ARG A 265 22.31 -30.55 -14.68
C ARG A 265 21.91 -30.62 -16.15
N GLU A 266 22.82 -31.03 -17.03
CA GLU A 266 22.50 -31.30 -18.44
C GLU A 266 21.60 -32.53 -18.56
N HIS A 267 21.86 -33.59 -17.79
CA HIS A 267 21.08 -34.83 -17.82
C HIS A 267 19.63 -34.65 -17.34
N CYS A 268 19.42 -33.87 -16.27
CA CYS A 268 18.06 -33.59 -15.79
C CYS A 268 17.26 -32.69 -16.75
N SER A 269 17.93 -31.83 -17.50
CA SER A 269 17.26 -30.98 -18.50
C SER A 269 16.67 -31.81 -19.65
N ASP A 270 17.37 -32.88 -20.05
CA ASP A 270 16.93 -33.79 -21.10
C ASP A 270 15.75 -34.67 -20.64
N GLU A 271 15.74 -35.10 -19.38
CA GLU A 271 14.61 -35.86 -18.80
C GLU A 271 13.38 -34.98 -18.51
N ALA A 272 13.56 -33.69 -18.29
CA ALA A 272 12.46 -32.74 -18.13
C ALA A 272 11.86 -32.28 -19.48
N SER A 273 12.57 -32.48 -20.59
CA SER A 273 12.13 -32.11 -21.95
C SER A 273 10.71 -32.58 -22.30
N PRO A 274 10.26 -33.82 -21.98
CA PRO A 274 8.94 -34.29 -22.36
C PRO A 274 7.79 -33.49 -21.77
N PHE A 275 7.99 -32.84 -20.61
CA PHE A 275 6.94 -32.05 -19.95
C PHE A 275 6.63 -30.75 -20.69
N TYR A 276 7.58 -30.21 -21.46
CA TYR A 276 7.37 -29.00 -22.26
C TYR A 276 6.48 -29.23 -23.48
N ASP A 277 6.37 -30.48 -23.93
CA ASP A 277 5.57 -30.87 -25.09
C ASP A 277 4.17 -31.39 -24.71
N MET A 278 3.87 -31.52 -23.41
CA MET A 278 2.57 -32.00 -22.93
C MET A 278 1.46 -30.96 -23.12
N ASP A 279 0.28 -31.42 -23.54
CA ASP A 279 -0.90 -30.56 -23.59
C ASP A 279 -1.51 -30.31 -22.20
N GLU A 280 -2.44 -29.35 -22.10
CA GLU A 280 -3.06 -28.95 -20.83
C GLU A 280 -3.81 -30.11 -20.13
N GLY A 281 -4.36 -31.06 -20.90
CA GLY A 281 -5.04 -32.24 -20.38
C GLY A 281 -4.06 -33.29 -19.83
N GLU A 282 -2.94 -33.49 -20.53
CA GLU A 282 -1.85 -34.37 -20.09
C GLU A 282 -1.18 -33.81 -18.82
N LEU A 283 -0.91 -32.50 -18.79
CA LEU A 283 -0.41 -31.81 -17.59
C LEU A 283 -1.37 -31.95 -16.40
N ALA A 284 -2.68 -31.82 -16.63
CA ALA A 284 -3.68 -32.00 -15.57
C ALA A 284 -3.69 -33.44 -15.03
N ASN A 285 -3.50 -34.46 -15.87
CA ASN A 285 -3.43 -35.85 -15.43
C ASN A 285 -2.14 -36.12 -14.63
N VAL A 286 -0.98 -35.69 -15.15
CA VAL A 286 0.31 -35.78 -14.44
C VAL A 286 0.22 -35.09 -13.08
N ARG A 287 -0.42 -33.92 -13.02
CA ARG A 287 -0.63 -33.20 -11.76
C ARG A 287 -1.47 -34.02 -10.77
N GLY A 288 -2.54 -34.65 -11.23
CA GLY A 288 -3.35 -35.54 -10.39
C GLY A 288 -2.56 -36.74 -9.85
N GLU A 289 -1.71 -37.36 -10.67
CA GLU A 289 -0.83 -38.46 -10.25
C GLU A 289 0.22 -37.99 -9.23
N ILE A 290 0.84 -36.82 -9.45
CA ILE A 290 1.78 -36.20 -8.52
C ILE A 290 1.07 -35.91 -7.19
N ASP A 291 -0.11 -35.31 -7.21
CA ASP A 291 -0.85 -34.98 -5.99
C ASP A 291 -1.24 -36.25 -5.21
N GLN A 292 -1.69 -37.31 -5.90
CA GLN A 292 -1.95 -38.61 -5.27
C GLN A 292 -0.68 -39.21 -4.63
N TRP A 293 0.44 -39.17 -5.34
CA TRP A 293 1.72 -39.65 -4.80
C TRP A 293 2.15 -38.83 -3.57
N TYR A 294 1.99 -37.51 -3.61
CA TYR A 294 2.33 -36.61 -2.51
C TYR A 294 1.42 -36.81 -1.28
N GLU A 295 0.14 -37.05 -1.45
CA GLU A 295 -0.76 -37.21 -0.31
C GLU A 295 -0.62 -38.60 0.34
N VAL A 296 -0.44 -39.64 -0.46
CA VAL A 296 -0.62 -41.03 0.00
C VAL A 296 0.67 -41.84 -0.12
N GLU A 297 1.27 -41.90 -1.30
CA GLU A 297 2.28 -42.91 -1.61
C GLU A 297 3.67 -42.57 -1.09
N ARG A 298 4.06 -41.28 -1.08
CA ARG A 298 5.39 -40.84 -0.62
C ARG A 298 5.70 -41.28 0.81
N TRP A 299 4.67 -41.40 1.66
CA TRP A 299 4.82 -41.81 3.05
C TRP A 299 5.01 -43.33 3.22
N ASN A 300 4.76 -44.11 2.18
CA ASN A 300 4.97 -45.55 2.16
C ASN A 300 6.37 -45.93 1.64
N ASP A 301 7.09 -44.98 1.05
CA ASP A 301 8.47 -45.17 0.60
C ASP A 301 9.47 -44.81 1.73
N PRO A 302 10.14 -45.81 2.33
CA PRO A 302 11.05 -45.57 3.45
C PRO A 302 12.29 -44.74 3.06
N GLU A 303 12.76 -44.79 1.81
CA GLU A 303 13.90 -43.98 1.34
C GLU A 303 13.48 -42.53 1.15
N TYR A 304 12.29 -42.28 0.59
CA TYR A 304 11.73 -40.92 0.55
C TYR A 304 11.60 -40.33 1.96
N VAL A 305 11.01 -41.08 2.89
CA VAL A 305 10.79 -40.61 4.27
C VAL A 305 12.12 -40.30 4.95
N LYS A 306 13.14 -41.14 4.76
CA LYS A 306 14.49 -40.94 5.30
C LYS A 306 15.13 -39.67 4.73
N THR A 307 15.07 -39.49 3.42
CA THR A 307 15.63 -38.32 2.72
C THR A 307 14.93 -37.05 3.13
N ARG A 308 13.59 -37.04 3.11
CA ARG A 308 12.80 -35.88 3.51
C ARG A 308 13.05 -35.49 4.97
N LEU A 309 13.11 -36.46 5.87
CA LEU A 309 13.39 -36.19 7.28
C LEU A 309 14.82 -35.66 7.48
N THR A 310 15.78 -36.13 6.68
CA THR A 310 17.16 -35.62 6.67
C THR A 310 17.17 -34.14 6.28
N TYR A 311 16.49 -33.80 5.19
CA TYR A 311 16.35 -32.42 4.75
C TYR A 311 15.71 -31.53 5.83
N LEU A 312 14.58 -31.96 6.40
CA LEU A 312 13.87 -31.23 7.45
C LEU A 312 14.74 -31.03 8.70
N TYR A 313 15.55 -32.01 9.09
CA TYR A 313 16.48 -31.85 10.21
C TYR A 313 17.67 -30.96 9.90
N ALA A 314 18.15 -30.93 8.64
CA ALA A 314 19.21 -30.02 8.23
C ALA A 314 18.74 -28.56 8.29
N GLN A 315 17.49 -28.29 7.90
CA GLN A 315 16.87 -26.96 7.98
C GLN A 315 16.62 -26.48 9.41
N ASP A 316 16.32 -27.39 10.34
CA ASP A 316 16.06 -27.05 11.76
C ASP A 316 17.37 -26.84 12.57
N MET A 317 18.55 -27.04 11.96
CA MET A 317 19.82 -26.83 12.66
C MET A 317 20.13 -25.34 12.85
N PRO A 318 20.70 -24.93 14.00
CA PRO A 318 21.13 -23.56 14.22
C PRO A 318 22.07 -23.07 13.11
N GLY A 319 21.88 -21.81 12.68
CA GLY A 319 22.62 -21.22 11.56
C GLY A 319 21.96 -21.41 10.19
N TYR A 320 20.84 -22.13 10.07
CA TYR A 320 20.11 -22.25 8.80
C TYR A 320 19.18 -21.06 8.62
N GLY A 321 19.45 -20.24 7.60
CA GLY A 321 18.72 -19.00 7.38
C GLY A 321 18.99 -17.92 8.45
N ASP A 322 19.99 -18.10 9.31
CA ASP A 322 20.54 -16.94 10.02
C ASP A 322 21.18 -16.08 8.92
N ASP A 323 20.50 -14.98 8.60
CA ASP A 323 20.94 -13.99 7.62
C ASP A 323 22.43 -13.72 7.89
N VAL A 324 23.29 -14.18 6.99
CA VAL A 324 24.68 -13.76 6.97
C VAL A 324 24.57 -12.25 6.81
N GLU A 325 24.83 -11.50 7.88
CA GLU A 325 24.65 -10.05 7.92
C GLU A 325 25.26 -9.51 6.62
N GLU A 326 24.40 -8.95 5.77
CA GLU A 326 24.78 -8.44 4.47
C GLU A 326 25.66 -7.22 4.70
N ASP A 327 26.96 -7.45 4.89
CA ASP A 327 27.95 -6.40 4.73
C ASP A 327 27.95 -6.08 3.23
N ASP A 328 27.52 -4.87 2.89
CA ASP A 328 27.25 -4.35 1.53
C ASP A 328 28.50 -4.33 0.59
N ASP A 329 29.61 -4.90 1.03
CA ASP A 329 30.93 -4.77 0.42
C ASP A 329 31.33 -6.10 -0.26
N GLU A 330 31.00 -6.22 -1.55
CA GLU A 330 31.67 -7.12 -2.51
C GLU A 330 31.65 -8.63 -2.17
N TRP A 331 30.51 -9.27 -2.47
CA TRP A 331 30.31 -10.70 -2.27
C TRP A 331 31.01 -11.57 -3.32
N GLU A 332 32.21 -12.08 -3.01
CA GLU A 332 32.60 -13.40 -3.49
C GLU A 332 31.92 -14.43 -2.56
N TRP A 333 30.75 -14.94 -2.97
CA TRP A 333 30.22 -16.17 -2.38
C TRP A 333 31.27 -17.27 -2.60
N ASP A 334 32.02 -17.65 -1.57
CA ASP A 334 32.82 -18.88 -1.62
C ASP A 334 31.82 -20.04 -1.59
N ASP A 335 31.36 -20.45 -2.78
CA ASP A 335 30.49 -21.62 -2.97
C ASP A 335 31.04 -22.86 -2.23
N ALA A 336 32.37 -22.93 -2.02
CA ALA A 336 32.98 -23.99 -1.26
C ALA A 336 32.66 -23.92 0.24
N GLU A 337 32.50 -22.75 0.86
CA GLU A 337 32.12 -22.61 2.27
C GLU A 337 30.66 -22.98 2.50
N ALA A 338 29.74 -22.45 1.68
CA ALA A 338 28.33 -22.81 1.74
C ALA A 338 28.13 -24.33 1.58
N ASN A 339 28.85 -24.94 0.63
CA ASN A 339 28.82 -26.39 0.42
C ASN A 339 29.42 -27.17 1.62
N ARG A 340 30.51 -26.69 2.22
CA ARG A 340 31.11 -27.32 3.43
C ARG A 340 30.14 -27.30 4.61
N ASP A 341 29.44 -26.19 4.82
CA ASP A 341 28.50 -26.05 5.92
C ASP A 341 27.23 -26.90 5.70
N TRP A 342 26.67 -26.90 4.49
CA TRP A 342 25.58 -27.79 4.11
C TRP A 342 25.94 -29.27 4.34
N LYS A 343 27.11 -29.73 3.87
CA LYS A 343 27.58 -31.11 4.08
C LYS A 343 27.66 -31.49 5.56
N ARG A 344 28.10 -30.56 6.42
CA ARG A 344 28.18 -30.79 7.87
C ARG A 344 26.79 -30.99 8.49
N ARG A 345 25.84 -30.14 8.10
CA ARG A 345 24.45 -30.20 8.59
C ARG A 345 23.73 -31.43 8.07
N HIS A 346 23.91 -31.74 6.79
CA HIS A 346 23.38 -32.95 6.17
C HIS A 346 23.87 -34.20 6.88
N ALA A 347 25.18 -34.33 7.11
CA ALA A 347 25.74 -35.47 7.85
C ALA A 347 25.17 -35.60 9.28
N ALA A 348 25.00 -34.48 9.98
CA ALA A 348 24.40 -34.47 11.31
C ALA A 348 22.89 -34.82 11.26
N ALA A 349 22.19 -34.41 10.21
CA ALA A 349 20.78 -34.74 9.99
C ALA A 349 20.57 -36.22 9.67
N VAL A 350 21.40 -36.80 8.80
CA VAL A 350 21.38 -38.25 8.48
C VAL A 350 21.51 -39.06 9.76
N LYS A 351 22.48 -38.70 10.61
CA LYS A 351 22.66 -39.36 11.91
C LYS A 351 21.41 -39.28 12.79
N LYS A 352 20.75 -38.12 12.84
CA LYS A 352 19.51 -37.92 13.61
C LYS A 352 18.34 -38.74 13.05
N VAL A 353 18.27 -38.93 11.73
CA VAL A 353 17.28 -39.82 11.10
C VAL A 353 17.55 -41.28 11.43
N GLU A 354 18.81 -41.70 11.41
CA GLU A 354 19.21 -43.07 11.80
C GLU A 354 18.86 -43.37 13.27
N GLU A 355 19.01 -42.39 14.15
CA GLU A 355 18.60 -42.49 15.57
C GLU A 355 17.07 -42.49 15.76
N THR A 356 16.29 -42.07 14.77
CA THR A 356 14.81 -42.08 14.81
C THR A 356 14.28 -43.47 14.45
N PRO A 357 13.49 -44.14 15.34
CA PRO A 357 12.93 -45.46 15.05
C PRO A 357 12.14 -45.46 13.74
N GLU A 358 12.30 -46.49 12.92
CA GLU A 358 11.71 -46.56 11.57
C GLU A 358 10.19 -46.36 11.57
N GLY A 359 9.48 -46.98 12.52
CA GLY A 359 8.04 -46.81 12.70
C GLY A 359 7.58 -45.39 13.07
N ASP A 360 8.50 -44.54 13.58
CA ASP A 360 8.21 -43.18 14.01
C ASP A 360 8.63 -42.12 12.97
N ARG A 361 9.38 -42.49 11.92
CA ARG A 361 9.92 -41.53 10.94
C ARG A 361 8.83 -40.79 10.18
N VAL A 362 7.81 -41.50 9.70
CA VAL A 362 6.67 -40.91 8.99
C VAL A 362 5.92 -39.92 9.87
N ALA A 363 5.64 -40.29 11.12
CA ALA A 363 4.90 -39.44 12.06
C ALA A 363 5.73 -38.19 12.43
N THR A 364 7.04 -38.35 12.60
CA THR A 364 7.98 -37.25 12.84
C THR A 364 8.03 -36.28 11.66
N ALA A 365 8.21 -36.79 10.44
CA ALA A 365 8.28 -35.98 9.23
C ALA A 365 6.99 -35.16 9.02
N LYS A 366 5.82 -35.80 9.16
CA LYS A 366 4.52 -35.11 9.08
C LYS A 366 4.37 -34.00 10.13
N ARG A 367 4.84 -34.23 11.36
CA ARG A 367 4.79 -33.23 12.43
C ARG A 367 5.64 -32.01 12.12
N ILE A 368 6.84 -32.20 11.56
CA ILE A 368 7.72 -31.09 11.19
C ILE A 368 7.13 -30.31 10.00
N GLU A 369 6.63 -30.99 8.96
CA GLU A 369 5.97 -30.31 7.83
C GLU A 369 4.74 -29.50 8.29
N GLN A 370 3.93 -30.07 9.20
CA GLN A 370 2.79 -29.36 9.76
C GLN A 370 3.23 -28.11 10.54
N LYS A 371 4.28 -28.21 11.36
CA LYS A 371 4.83 -27.08 12.11
C LYS A 371 5.32 -25.97 11.17
N GLN A 372 6.04 -26.31 10.10
CA GLN A 372 6.51 -25.33 9.10
C GLN A 372 5.34 -24.65 8.39
N ARG A 373 4.26 -25.39 8.06
CA ARG A 373 3.04 -24.81 7.48
C ARG A 373 2.34 -23.85 8.46
N GLU A 374 2.22 -24.22 9.73
CA GLU A 374 1.62 -23.35 10.76
C GLU A 374 2.44 -22.06 10.95
N GLU A 375 3.78 -22.15 11.01
CA GLU A 375 4.67 -20.99 11.12
C GLU A 375 4.59 -20.08 9.87
N PHE A 376 4.49 -20.68 8.67
CA PHE A 376 4.29 -19.93 7.43
C PHE A 376 2.93 -19.24 7.39
N GLU A 377 1.84 -19.94 7.72
CA GLU A 377 0.49 -19.37 7.77
C GLU A 377 0.39 -18.25 8.82
N GLU A 378 1.04 -18.39 9.98
CA GLU A 378 1.16 -17.32 10.99
C GLU A 378 1.94 -16.12 10.42
N GLY A 379 3.06 -16.37 9.73
CA GLY A 379 3.83 -15.33 9.04
C GLY A 379 3.01 -14.57 8.01
N VAL A 380 2.27 -15.30 7.15
CA VAL A 380 1.35 -14.72 6.16
C VAL A 380 0.20 -13.97 6.84
N ALA A 381 -0.38 -14.51 7.92
CA ALA A 381 -1.44 -13.85 8.67
C ALA A 381 -0.95 -12.56 9.32
N LYS A 382 0.26 -12.54 9.87
CA LYS A 382 0.91 -11.34 10.42
C LYS A 382 1.22 -10.32 9.33
N LEU A 383 1.68 -10.78 8.16
CA LEU A 383 1.86 -9.92 7.00
C LEU A 383 0.52 -9.32 6.58
N LYS A 384 -0.52 -10.14 6.51
CA LYS A 384 -1.88 -9.70 6.20
C LYS A 384 -2.45 -8.77 7.27
N ASP A 385 -2.12 -8.91 8.55
CA ASP A 385 -2.54 -7.96 9.60
C ASP A 385 -1.77 -6.63 9.48
N MET A 386 -0.48 -6.69 9.13
CA MET A 386 0.32 -5.50 8.83
C MET A 386 -0.18 -4.75 7.59
N PHE A 387 -0.63 -5.47 6.55
CA PHE A 387 -1.08 -4.90 5.27
C PHE A 387 -2.61 -4.78 5.15
N GLY A 388 -3.39 -5.33 6.09
CA GLY A 388 -4.82 -5.58 5.96
C GLY A 388 -5.71 -4.75 6.88
N VAL A 389 -6.24 -3.67 6.31
CA VAL A 389 -7.64 -3.21 6.45
C VAL A 389 -8.16 -2.88 7.86
N GLY A 390 -7.65 -1.79 8.41
CA GLY A 390 -8.52 -0.68 8.79
C GLY A 390 -8.39 0.42 7.75
N SER A 391 -9.49 1.10 7.35
CA SER A 391 -9.42 2.28 6.46
C SER A 391 -8.42 3.33 6.96
N GLN A 392 -8.17 3.37 8.27
CA GLN A 392 -7.13 4.20 8.88
C GLN A 392 -5.70 3.74 8.58
N THR A 393 -5.42 2.43 8.56
CA THR A 393 -4.10 1.91 8.22
C THR A 393 -3.85 2.07 6.72
N PHE A 394 -4.87 1.83 5.90
CA PHE A 394 -4.81 2.11 4.46
C PHE A 394 -4.52 3.59 4.19
N PHE A 395 -5.21 4.51 4.87
CA PHE A 395 -4.97 5.94 4.69
C PHE A 395 -3.59 6.38 5.20
N LYS A 396 -3.09 5.80 6.30
CA LYS A 396 -1.73 6.06 6.82
C LYS A 396 -0.63 5.48 5.94
N ALA A 397 -0.87 4.32 5.34
CA ALA A 397 0.06 3.70 4.39
C ALA A 397 0.06 4.44 3.05
N MET A 398 -1.13 4.85 2.57
CA MET A 398 -1.31 5.60 1.34
C MET A 398 -0.93 7.08 1.47
N PHE A 399 -0.90 7.66 2.66
CA PHE A 399 -0.54 9.07 2.83
C PHE A 399 0.42 9.20 4.00
N GLY A 400 1.70 9.38 3.67
CA GLY A 400 2.67 9.82 4.65
C GLY A 400 2.21 11.15 5.26
N PRO A 401 2.59 11.46 6.52
CA PRO A 401 2.23 12.74 7.13
C PRO A 401 2.70 13.94 6.29
N ILE A 402 3.78 13.78 5.53
CA ILE A 402 4.28 14.77 4.58
C ILE A 402 3.36 14.92 3.35
N ASP A 403 2.80 13.82 2.83
CA ASP A 403 1.87 13.85 1.69
C ASP A 403 0.62 14.67 2.04
N LEU A 404 0.09 14.53 3.27
CA LEU A 404 -1.06 15.31 3.72
C LEU A 404 -0.81 16.82 3.66
N ILE A 405 0.40 17.26 4.02
CA ILE A 405 0.78 18.67 3.93
C ILE A 405 0.75 19.13 2.47
N PHE A 406 1.33 18.35 1.55
CA PHE A 406 1.36 18.70 0.14
C PHE A 406 -0.01 18.62 -0.54
N ILE A 407 -0.90 17.73 -0.09
CA ILE A 407 -2.29 17.67 -0.56
C ILE A 407 -3.02 18.96 -0.14
N LEU A 408 -2.92 19.37 1.11
CA LEU A 408 -3.54 20.62 1.57
C LEU A 408 -2.98 21.83 0.80
N LEU A 409 -1.66 21.86 0.57
CA LEU A 409 -1.02 22.88 -0.27
C LEU A 409 -1.52 22.83 -1.72
N ALA A 410 -1.68 21.65 -2.31
CA ALA A 410 -2.21 21.48 -3.66
C ALA A 410 -3.63 22.02 -3.78
N LEU A 411 -4.52 21.65 -2.84
CA LEU A 411 -5.90 22.10 -2.81
C LEU A 411 -6.00 23.62 -2.60
N GLY A 412 -5.24 24.16 -1.64
CA GLY A 412 -5.18 25.61 -1.40
C GLY A 412 -4.67 26.38 -2.63
N THR A 413 -3.67 25.84 -3.32
CA THR A 413 -3.13 26.43 -4.56
C THR A 413 -4.15 26.39 -5.69
N ALA A 414 -4.86 25.27 -5.86
CA ALA A 414 -5.92 25.13 -6.85
C ALA A 414 -7.06 26.14 -6.62
N ILE A 415 -7.47 26.33 -5.36
CA ILE A 415 -8.47 27.34 -4.96
C ILE A 415 -7.98 28.75 -5.30
N LYS A 416 -6.75 29.12 -4.86
CA LYS A 416 -6.22 30.47 -5.08
C LYS A 416 -6.12 30.79 -6.58
N LEU A 417 -5.56 29.87 -7.37
CA LEU A 417 -5.39 30.07 -8.81
C LEU A 417 -6.72 30.03 -9.58
N GLY A 418 -7.62 29.10 -9.23
CA GLY A 418 -8.92 28.95 -9.90
C GLY A 418 -9.93 30.04 -9.52
N GLY A 419 -9.79 30.66 -8.35
CA GLY A 419 -10.61 31.77 -7.89
C GLY A 419 -10.17 33.14 -8.39
N GLY A 420 -8.91 33.26 -8.85
CA GLY A 420 -8.36 34.49 -9.41
C GLY A 420 -8.29 35.66 -8.43
N GLN A 421 -7.81 35.44 -7.20
CA GLN A 421 -7.53 36.60 -6.33
C GLN A 421 -6.44 37.47 -6.96
N GLU A 422 -6.80 38.70 -7.33
CA GLU A 422 -5.85 39.78 -7.62
C GLU A 422 -5.08 40.07 -6.32
N ASP A 423 -3.76 39.89 -6.35
CA ASP A 423 -2.84 40.24 -5.25
C ASP A 423 -2.66 41.76 -5.12
#